data_AF-A0A960ETL3-F1
#
_entry.id   AF-A0A960ETL3-F1
#
_cell.length_a   1.000
_cell.length_b   1.000
_cell.length_c   1.000
_cell.angle_alpha   90.00
_cell.angle_beta   90.00
_cell.angle_gamma   90.00
#
_symmetry.space_group_name_H-M   'P 1'
#
loop_
_entity.id
_entity.type
_entity.pdbx_description
1 polymer ?
#
loop_
_entity_poly.entity_id
_entity_poly.type
_entity_poly.pdbx_seq_one_letter_code
_entity_poly.pdbx_strand_id
1 'polypeptide(L)'
;MPRPIALFGATGSTGRLTAEAVVARGARPILCGRDSSRAADLADNLGGLLTGQRPDEGARDLTGSDVAAVVRSDDGTILDRQLMRWSNAYDLTADLLAWGAIRSSEHLFDRTGALGPVGAFGLSECVERRGSGGMVPVSWSHPFSEMTARLRSR
;
A
#
# COMPACT_ATOMS: atom_id res chain seq x y z
N MET A 1 -4.57 23.74 5.85
CA MET A 1 -5.22 23.29 4.60
C MET A 1 -5.11 21.78 4.51
N PRO A 2 -6.21 21.04 4.32
CA PRO A 2 -6.14 19.61 4.00
C PRO A 2 -5.42 19.42 2.65
N ARG A 3 -4.55 18.40 2.56
CA ARG A 3 -3.84 18.08 1.31
C ARG A 3 -4.78 17.29 0.40
N PRO A 4 -4.74 17.49 -0.93
CA PRO A 4 -5.57 16.74 -1.87
C PRO A 4 -5.29 15.23 -1.78
N ILE A 5 -6.36 14.44 -1.90
CA ILE A 5 -6.31 12.96 -1.85
C ILE A 5 -6.33 12.45 -3.29
N ALA A 6 -5.27 11.81 -3.75
CA ALA A 6 -5.27 11.09 -5.02
C ALA A 6 -5.63 9.62 -4.79
N LEU A 7 -6.62 9.12 -5.52
CA LEU A 7 -7.04 7.71 -5.48
C LEU A 7 -6.61 7.01 -6.77
N PHE A 8 -5.51 6.27 -6.71
CA PHE A 8 -5.04 5.45 -7.83
C PHE A 8 -5.80 4.13 -7.93
N GLY A 9 -6.12 3.74 -9.16
CA GLY A 9 -6.92 2.55 -9.41
C GLY A 9 -8.42 2.75 -9.14
N ALA A 10 -8.90 4.01 -9.16
CA ALA A 10 -10.29 4.36 -8.85
C ALA A 10 -11.34 3.61 -9.69
N THR A 11 -10.97 3.16 -10.89
CA THR A 11 -11.86 2.42 -11.79
C THR A 11 -11.76 0.89 -11.67
N GLY A 12 -10.91 0.39 -10.76
CA GLY A 12 -10.78 -1.04 -10.45
C GLY A 12 -11.87 -1.55 -9.49
N SER A 13 -11.87 -2.85 -9.22
CA SER A 13 -12.89 -3.52 -8.38
C SER A 13 -13.07 -2.83 -7.02
N THR A 14 -12.04 -2.84 -6.18
CA THR A 14 -12.08 -2.16 -4.88
C THR A 14 -11.99 -0.64 -5.01
N GLY A 15 -11.30 -0.14 -6.03
CA GLY A 15 -11.09 1.29 -6.23
C GLY A 15 -12.39 2.08 -6.38
N ARG A 16 -13.37 1.52 -7.10
CA ARG A 16 -14.69 2.17 -7.27
C ARG A 16 -15.41 2.30 -5.93
N LEU A 17 -15.46 1.21 -5.16
CA LEU A 17 -16.09 1.21 -3.83
C LEU A 17 -15.38 2.18 -2.87
N THR A 18 -14.05 2.27 -2.95
CA THR A 18 -13.28 3.26 -2.18
C THR A 18 -13.62 4.68 -2.60
N ALA A 19 -13.75 4.97 -3.89
CA ALA A 19 -14.13 6.30 -4.38
C ALA A 19 -15.50 6.72 -3.84
N GLU A 20 -16.50 5.85 -3.96
CA GLU A 20 -17.85 6.05 -3.41
C GLU A 20 -17.81 6.28 -1.89
N ALA A 21 -17.09 5.43 -1.16
CA ALA A 21 -16.97 5.50 0.28
C ALA A 21 -16.29 6.78 0.77
N VAL A 22 -15.28 7.27 0.06
CA VAL A 22 -14.56 8.51 0.39
C VAL A 22 -15.44 9.73 0.11
N VAL A 23 -16.18 9.73 -1.02
CA VAL A 23 -17.13 10.80 -1.37
C VAL A 23 -18.30 10.85 -0.39
N ALA A 24 -18.87 9.71 -0.01
CA ALA A 24 -19.94 9.62 0.98
C ALA A 24 -19.54 10.19 2.36
N ARG A 25 -18.23 10.25 2.65
CA ARG A 25 -17.67 10.86 3.86
C ARG A 25 -17.32 12.36 3.70
N GLY A 26 -17.73 12.98 2.59
CA GLY A 26 -17.55 14.41 2.32
C GLY A 26 -16.19 14.79 1.73
N ALA A 27 -15.32 13.83 1.42
CA ALA A 27 -14.05 14.11 0.77
C ALA A 27 -14.21 14.18 -0.76
N ARG A 28 -13.35 14.96 -1.43
CA ARG A 28 -13.32 15.09 -2.90
C ARG A 28 -11.98 14.60 -3.45
N PRO A 29 -11.84 13.28 -3.69
CA PRO A 29 -10.58 12.74 -4.21
C PRO A 29 -10.38 13.09 -5.68
N ILE A 30 -9.12 13.14 -6.10
CA ILE A 30 -8.73 13.14 -7.51
C ILE A 30 -8.71 11.66 -7.96
N LEU A 31 -9.52 11.31 -8.95
CA LEU A 31 -9.64 9.93 -9.41
C LEU A 31 -8.59 9.64 -10.49
N CYS A 32 -7.71 8.67 -10.22
CA CYS A 32 -6.65 8.29 -11.14
C CYS A 32 -6.84 6.84 -11.60
N GLY A 33 -6.85 6.61 -12.91
CA GLY A 33 -7.09 5.29 -13.52
C GLY A 33 -6.23 5.06 -14.76
N ARG A 34 -6.10 3.78 -15.18
CA ARG A 34 -5.43 3.42 -16.46
C ARG A 34 -6.22 3.87 -17.68
N ASP A 35 -7.54 3.89 -17.56
CA ASP A 35 -8.47 4.30 -18.60
C ASP A 35 -9.04 5.66 -18.20
N SER A 36 -8.70 6.68 -18.97
CA SER A 36 -9.09 8.07 -18.71
C SER A 36 -10.59 8.31 -18.91
N SER A 37 -11.23 7.61 -19.86
CA SER A 37 -12.67 7.71 -20.07
C SER A 37 -13.42 7.17 -18.86
N ARG A 38 -13.07 5.96 -18.42
CA ARG A 38 -13.71 5.35 -17.24
C ARG A 38 -13.49 6.17 -15.97
N ALA A 39 -12.35 6.85 -15.85
CA ALA A 39 -12.08 7.73 -14.71
C ALA A 39 -12.93 9.00 -14.77
N ALA A 40 -13.12 9.58 -15.96
CA ALA A 40 -14.00 10.73 -16.18
C ALA A 40 -15.46 10.37 -15.90
N ASP A 41 -15.95 9.25 -16.45
CA ASP A 41 -17.32 8.78 -16.22
C ASP A 41 -17.60 8.58 -14.73
N LEU A 42 -16.67 7.96 -14.00
CA LEU A 42 -16.81 7.78 -12.55
C LEU A 42 -16.76 9.12 -11.80
N ALA A 43 -15.91 10.05 -12.22
CA ALA A 43 -15.80 11.37 -11.61
C ALA A 43 -17.09 12.19 -11.78
N ASP A 44 -17.71 12.14 -12.95
CA ASP A 44 -18.97 12.80 -13.25
C ASP A 44 -20.11 12.19 -12.42
N ASN A 45 -20.20 10.86 -12.37
CA ASN A 45 -21.18 10.13 -11.56
C ASN A 45 -21.07 10.44 -10.05
N LEU A 46 -19.87 10.79 -9.56
CA LEU A 46 -19.61 11.13 -8.17
C LEU A 46 -19.66 12.66 -7.90
N GLY A 47 -20.33 13.42 -8.78
CA GLY A 47 -20.59 14.84 -8.59
C GLY A 47 -19.47 15.74 -9.08
N GLY A 48 -18.87 15.41 -10.24
CA GLY A 48 -17.88 16.25 -10.92
C GLY A 48 -16.54 16.33 -10.18
N LEU A 49 -15.94 15.18 -9.87
CA LEU A 49 -14.61 15.10 -9.27
C LEU A 49 -13.51 15.45 -10.29
N LEU A 50 -12.32 15.80 -9.80
CA LEU A 50 -11.15 15.94 -10.66
C LEU A 50 -10.62 14.56 -11.05
N THR A 51 -10.10 14.44 -12.27
CA THR A 51 -9.37 13.25 -12.72
C THR A 51 -7.88 13.55 -12.81
N GLY A 52 -7.08 12.51 -12.61
CA GLY A 52 -5.63 12.58 -12.70
C GLY A 52 -5.06 11.41 -13.50
N GLN A 53 -3.89 11.62 -14.09
CA GLN A 53 -3.13 10.54 -14.73
C GLN A 53 -2.35 9.75 -13.68
N ARG A 54 -2.01 8.50 -14.00
CA ARG A 54 -1.02 7.74 -13.22
C ARG A 54 0.32 8.53 -13.24
N PRO A 55 1.13 8.48 -12.17
CA PRO A 55 2.49 9.00 -12.23
C PRO A 55 3.24 8.30 -13.36
N ASP A 56 3.81 9.10 -14.26
CA ASP A 56 4.82 8.64 -15.21
C ASP A 56 6.05 8.14 -14.45
N GLU A 57 7.03 7.59 -15.16
CA GLU A 57 8.23 7.01 -14.54
C GLU A 57 8.95 8.03 -13.65
N GLY A 58 9.16 9.26 -14.13
CA GLY A 58 9.79 10.33 -13.35
C GLY A 58 8.97 10.77 -12.13
N ALA A 59 7.64 10.73 -12.20
CA ALA A 59 6.78 11.02 -11.06
C ALA A 59 6.70 9.86 -10.06
N ARG A 60 6.97 8.61 -10.45
CA ARG A 60 7.09 7.48 -9.50
C ARG A 60 8.33 7.59 -8.64
N ASP A 61 9.43 8.08 -9.19
CA ASP A 61 10.68 8.32 -8.44
C ASP A 61 10.49 9.34 -7.32
N LEU A 62 9.49 10.22 -7.44
CA LEU A 62 9.13 11.18 -6.41
C LEU A 62 8.22 10.60 -5.31
N THR A 63 7.74 9.37 -5.47
CA THR A 63 6.79 8.72 -4.53
C THR A 63 7.47 7.71 -3.61
N GLY A 64 8.38 8.20 -2.75
CA GLY A 64 9.01 7.38 -1.70
C GLY A 64 7.99 6.63 -0.84
N SER A 65 8.34 5.43 -0.38
CA SER A 65 7.48 4.62 0.50
C SER A 65 8.19 4.26 1.79
N ASP A 66 7.54 4.53 2.92
CA ASP A 66 7.96 4.03 4.22
C ASP A 66 7.12 2.79 4.56
N VAL A 67 7.79 1.67 4.83
CA VAL A 67 7.19 0.36 5.10
C VAL A 67 7.44 0.00 6.55
N ALA A 68 6.37 -0.19 7.33
CA ALA A 68 6.46 -0.64 8.71
C ALA A 68 6.10 -2.14 8.82
N ALA A 69 7.02 -2.93 9.37
CA ALA A 69 6.76 -4.29 9.81
C ALA A 69 6.63 -4.30 11.34
N VAL A 70 5.57 -4.93 11.85
CA VAL A 70 5.31 -5.07 13.29
C VAL A 70 5.08 -6.54 13.59
N VAL A 71 5.92 -7.11 14.46
CA VAL A 71 5.78 -8.48 14.94
C VAL A 71 5.03 -8.45 16.26
N ARG A 72 4.02 -9.30 16.39
CA ARG A 72 3.23 -9.47 17.61
C ARG A 72 3.24 -10.92 18.06
N SER A 73 3.22 -11.14 19.37
CA SER A 73 2.82 -12.40 19.98
C SER A 73 1.31 -12.61 19.85
N ASP A 74 0.88 -13.81 20.20
CA ASP A 74 -0.51 -14.25 20.23
C ASP A 74 -1.41 -13.43 21.17
N ASP A 75 -0.87 -12.99 22.30
CA ASP A 75 -1.51 -12.07 23.25
C ASP A 75 -1.59 -10.61 22.75
N GLY A 76 -1.05 -10.33 21.56
CA GLY A 76 -1.04 -9.02 20.92
C GLY A 76 0.12 -8.11 21.32
N THR A 77 0.99 -8.55 22.25
CA THR A 77 2.21 -7.83 22.65
C THR A 77 3.13 -7.67 21.45
N ILE A 78 3.75 -6.50 21.29
CA ILE A 78 4.63 -6.23 20.16
C ILE A 78 6.04 -6.67 20.49
N LEU A 79 6.56 -7.63 19.73
CA LEU A 79 7.86 -8.25 19.94
C LEU A 79 8.98 -7.49 19.20
N ASP A 80 8.70 -7.03 17.98
CA ASP A 80 9.65 -6.25 17.19
C ASP A 80 8.94 -5.28 16.23
N ARG A 81 9.66 -4.25 15.80
CA ARG A 81 9.23 -3.28 14.81
C ARG A 81 10.39 -2.88 13.92
N GLN A 82 10.16 -2.94 12.61
CA GLN A 82 11.12 -2.45 11.62
C GLN A 82 10.43 -1.40 10.76
N LEU A 83 11.10 -0.27 10.53
CA LEU A 83 10.74 0.65 9.45
C LEU A 83 11.80 0.57 8.37
N MET A 84 11.34 0.42 7.14
CA MET A 84 12.18 0.38 5.96
C MET A 84 11.74 1.47 5.01
N ARG A 85 12.69 2.07 4.29
CA ARG A 85 12.37 2.93 3.16
C ARG A 85 12.58 2.18 1.85
N TRP A 86 11.67 2.41 0.90
CA TRP A 86 11.71 1.87 -0.45
C TRP A 86 11.51 3.00 -1.47
N SER A 87 12.05 2.82 -2.69
CA SER A 87 12.05 3.81 -3.77
C SER A 87 10.66 4.32 -4.10
N ASN A 88 9.70 3.42 -4.36
CA ASN A 88 8.28 3.74 -4.46
C ASN A 88 7.35 2.55 -4.22
N ALA A 89 6.07 2.84 -3.99
CA ALA A 89 5.06 1.84 -3.63
C ALA A 89 4.77 0.84 -4.77
N TYR A 90 4.90 1.29 -6.02
CA TYR A 90 4.63 0.44 -7.18
C TYR A 90 5.72 -0.61 -7.35
N ASP A 91 6.98 -0.21 -7.24
CA ASP A 91 8.11 -1.12 -7.37
C ASP A 91 8.15 -2.11 -6.22
N LEU A 92 7.86 -1.66 -4.98
CA LEU A 92 7.71 -2.56 -3.84
C LEU A 92 6.62 -3.60 -4.09
N THR A 93 5.46 -3.18 -4.60
CA THR A 93 4.35 -4.09 -4.88
C THR A 93 4.70 -5.07 -6.00
N ALA A 94 5.32 -4.58 -7.07
CA ALA A 94 5.74 -5.42 -8.20
C ALA A 94 6.77 -6.46 -7.75
N ASP A 95 7.77 -6.05 -6.98
CA ASP A 95 8.79 -6.93 -6.41
C ASP A 95 8.19 -8.00 -5.50
N LEU A 96 7.31 -7.62 -4.57
CA LEU A 96 6.62 -8.57 -3.68
C LEU A 96 5.75 -9.57 -4.44
N LEU A 97 5.02 -9.13 -5.46
CA LEU A 97 4.18 -10.00 -6.28
C LEU A 97 5.02 -10.95 -7.13
N ALA A 98 6.11 -10.47 -7.73
CA ALA A 98 7.01 -11.30 -8.51
C ALA A 98 7.68 -12.38 -7.64
N TRP A 99 8.21 -11.99 -6.48
CA TRP A 99 8.77 -12.92 -5.50
C TRP A 99 7.73 -13.97 -5.07
N GLY A 100 6.53 -13.52 -4.68
CA GLY A 100 5.46 -14.42 -4.26
C GLY A 100 5.07 -15.42 -5.35
N ALA A 101 4.97 -14.98 -6.61
CA ALA A 101 4.66 -15.85 -7.75
C ALA A 101 5.76 -16.88 -8.01
N ILE A 102 7.03 -16.46 -8.01
CA ILE A 102 8.18 -17.37 -8.21
C ILE A 102 8.22 -18.42 -7.09
N ARG A 103 8.17 -18.01 -5.83
CA ARG A 103 8.18 -18.94 -4.69
C ARG A 103 6.98 -19.88 -4.69
N SER A 104 5.82 -19.38 -5.11
CA SER A 104 4.63 -20.21 -5.27
C SER A 104 4.78 -21.30 -6.33
N SER A 105 5.63 -21.09 -7.34
CA SER A 105 5.89 -22.10 -8.37
C SER A 105 6.85 -23.21 -7.91
N GLU A 106 7.67 -22.92 -6.88
CA GLU A 106 8.67 -23.83 -6.33
C GLU A 106 8.11 -24.74 -5.21
N HIS A 107 6.97 -24.36 -4.63
CA HIS A 107 6.38 -25.04 -3.47
C HIS A 107 4.92 -25.45 -3.69
N LEU A 108 4.56 -26.64 -3.20
CA LEU A 108 3.16 -27.06 -3.07
C LEU A 108 2.57 -26.48 -1.79
N PHE A 109 1.39 -25.88 -1.89
CA PHE A 109 0.68 -25.32 -0.73
C PHE A 109 -0.25 -26.36 -0.11
N ASP A 110 -0.18 -26.50 1.21
CA ASP A 110 -1.05 -27.35 2.01
C ASP A 110 -2.27 -26.59 2.59
N ARG A 111 -2.34 -25.26 2.36
CA ARG A 111 -3.35 -24.35 2.89
C ARG A 111 -3.97 -23.51 1.77
N THR A 112 -5.24 -23.16 1.93
CA THR A 112 -6.01 -22.36 0.97
C THR A 112 -6.61 -21.12 1.62
N GLY A 113 -6.90 -20.08 0.84
CA GLY A 113 -7.49 -18.81 1.29
C GLY A 113 -6.57 -17.60 1.10
N ALA A 114 -6.94 -16.45 1.69
CA ALA A 114 -6.20 -15.20 1.62
C ALA A 114 -5.01 -15.20 2.61
N LEU A 115 -4.03 -16.07 2.35
CA LEU A 115 -2.84 -16.20 3.18
C LEU A 115 -1.91 -15.01 2.95
N GLY A 116 -1.49 -14.36 4.04
CA GLY A 116 -0.36 -13.43 3.99
C GLY A 116 0.97 -14.18 3.78
N PRO A 117 2.07 -13.48 3.45
CA PRO A 117 3.35 -14.11 3.11
C PRO A 117 3.86 -15.12 4.15
N VAL A 118 3.80 -14.77 5.44
CA VAL A 118 4.20 -15.69 6.53
C VAL A 118 3.30 -16.92 6.60
N GLY A 119 1.99 -16.74 6.36
CA GLY A 119 1.04 -17.84 6.30
C GLY A 119 1.20 -18.73 5.07
N ALA A 120 1.74 -18.19 3.97
CA ALA A 120 1.97 -18.94 2.73
C ALA A 120 3.34 -19.65 2.70
N PHE A 121 4.40 -18.98 3.15
CA PHE A 121 5.80 -19.43 2.97
C PHE A 121 6.56 -19.68 4.28
N GLY A 122 6.01 -19.27 5.43
CA GLY A 122 6.70 -19.30 6.72
C GLY A 122 7.51 -18.04 7.00
N LEU A 123 7.83 -17.82 8.28
CA LEU A 123 8.50 -16.60 8.75
C LEU A 123 9.96 -16.54 8.30
N SER A 124 10.72 -17.64 8.40
CA SER A 124 12.14 -17.68 8.03
C SER A 124 12.36 -17.27 6.57
N GLU A 125 11.55 -17.81 5.67
CA GLU A 125 11.56 -17.49 4.24
C GLU A 125 11.31 -15.99 3.98
N CYS A 126 10.37 -15.40 4.73
CA CYS A 126 10.07 -13.97 4.62
C CYS A 126 11.20 -13.08 5.16
N VAL A 127 11.94 -13.55 6.17
CA VAL A 127 13.07 -12.82 6.76
C VAL A 127 14.26 -12.82 5.82
N GLU A 128 14.57 -13.95 5.17
CA GLU A 128 15.68 -14.08 4.21
C GLU A 128 15.51 -13.17 2.98
N ARG A 129 14.26 -12.95 2.54
CA ARG A 129 13.92 -12.00 1.46
C ARG A 129 14.41 -10.57 1.73
N ARG A 130 14.52 -10.16 3.00
CA ARG A 130 14.83 -8.76 3.37
C ARG A 130 16.11 -8.22 2.71
N GLY A 131 17.01 -9.10 2.24
CA GLY A 131 18.27 -8.74 1.59
C GLY A 131 18.19 -8.39 0.09
N SER A 132 17.12 -8.74 -0.64
CA SER A 132 17.05 -8.53 -2.10
C SER A 132 16.06 -7.41 -2.44
N GLY A 133 16.58 -6.26 -2.89
CA GLY A 133 15.76 -5.19 -3.51
C GLY A 133 15.97 -3.76 -3.00
N GLY A 134 17.03 -3.48 -2.24
CA GLY A 134 17.37 -2.09 -1.87
C GLY A 134 16.57 -1.52 -0.69
N MET A 135 15.97 -2.39 0.13
CA MET A 135 15.31 -2.04 1.38
C MET A 135 16.36 -1.53 2.39
N VAL A 136 16.30 -0.24 2.74
CA VAL A 136 17.23 0.32 3.73
C VAL A 136 16.52 0.49 5.08
N PRO A 137 17.07 -0.03 6.19
CA PRO A 137 16.55 0.24 7.51
C PRO A 137 16.69 1.73 7.82
N VAL A 138 15.65 2.31 8.42
CA VAL A 138 15.65 3.71 8.84
C VAL A 138 15.42 3.79 10.34
N SER A 139 16.33 4.47 11.05
CA SER A 139 16.15 4.82 12.45
C SER A 139 15.22 6.03 12.58
N TRP A 140 14.24 5.94 13.47
CA TRP A 140 13.38 7.08 13.78
C TRP A 140 14.07 8.01 14.78
N SER A 141 13.96 9.32 14.56
CA SER A 141 14.37 10.34 15.52
C SER A 141 13.26 10.72 16.52
N HIS A 142 12.01 10.26 16.34
CA HIS A 142 10.86 10.56 17.21
C HIS A 142 9.97 9.33 17.47
N PRO A 143 9.42 9.15 18.68
CA PRO A 143 8.64 7.97 19.04
C PRO A 143 7.25 7.94 18.37
N PHE A 144 6.87 6.75 17.89
CA PHE A 144 5.60 6.48 17.16
C PHE A 144 4.32 6.81 17.95
N SER A 145 4.39 6.92 19.28
CA SER A 145 3.27 7.35 20.14
C SER A 145 2.69 8.69 19.69
N GLU A 146 3.53 9.62 19.24
CA GLU A 146 3.09 10.94 18.78
C GLU A 146 2.33 10.90 17.44
N MET A 147 2.59 9.91 16.58
CA MET A 147 1.91 9.79 15.29
C MET A 147 0.50 9.23 15.45
N THR A 148 0.30 8.23 16.31
CA THR A 148 -1.05 7.73 16.62
C THR A 148 -1.90 8.77 17.34
N ALA A 149 -1.30 9.61 18.19
CA ALA A 149 -1.97 10.74 18.83
C ALA A 149 -2.42 11.80 17.81
N ARG A 150 -1.62 12.05 16.75
CA ARG A 150 -1.98 12.98 15.66
C ARG A 150 -3.00 12.43 14.67
N LEU A 151 -3.03 11.11 14.46
CA LEU A 151 -4.04 10.45 13.63
C LEU A 151 -5.40 10.31 14.35
N ARG A 152 -5.41 10.27 15.68
CA ARG A 152 -6.63 10.21 16.50
C ARG A 152 -7.21 11.58 16.89
N SER A 153 -6.45 12.66 16.73
CA SER A 153 -6.86 14.03 17.08
C SER A 153 -7.34 14.87 15.89
N ARG A 154 -7.74 14.23 14.78
CA ARG A 154 -8.34 14.87 13.61
C ARG A 154 -9.65 14.21 13.21
#